data_AF-A0A934TY59-F1
#
_entry.id   AF-A0A934TY59-F1
#
_cell.length_a   1.000
_cell.length_b   1.000
_cell.length_c   1.000
_cell.angle_alpha   90.00
_cell.angle_beta   90.00
_cell.angle_gamma   90.00
#
_symmetry.space_group_name_H-M   'P 1'
#
loop_
_entity.id
_entity.type
_entity.pdbx_description
1 polymer ?
#
loop_
_entity_poly.entity_id
_entity_poly.type
_entity_poly.pdbx_seq_one_letter_code
_entity_poly.pdbx_strand_id
1 'polypeptide(L)'
;MRSLDPVIGSKLEDAVNYALNQEQYLRAFLKNGEVEISNNFAENAIRPFVIGRKNWLFSDTVKGAKSSAIIYSLIETAKANGIEP
;
A
#
# COMPACT_ATOMS: atom_id res chain seq x y z
N MET A 1 -25.37 -10.25 11.49
CA MET A 1 -24.28 -10.02 10.51
C MET A 1 -24.28 -11.25 9.61
N ARG A 2 -24.59 -11.10 8.32
CA ARG A 2 -24.77 -12.23 7.38
C ARG A 2 -23.45 -12.98 7.27
N SER A 3 -23.41 -14.29 7.55
CA SER A 3 -22.23 -15.10 7.30
C SER A 3 -21.94 -15.04 5.80
N LEU A 4 -20.72 -14.60 5.45
CA LEU A 4 -20.19 -14.84 4.12
C LEU A 4 -19.72 -16.28 4.16
N ASP A 5 -20.53 -17.20 3.63
CA ASP A 5 -20.18 -18.60 3.47
C ASP A 5 -19.67 -18.76 2.03
N PRO A 6 -18.38 -18.52 1.75
CA PRO A 6 -17.85 -18.65 0.41
C PRO A 6 -17.95 -20.11 -0.06
N VAL A 7 -18.31 -20.29 -1.32
CA VAL A 7 -18.34 -21.62 -1.95
C VAL A 7 -16.91 -22.16 -2.01
N ILE A 8 -16.72 -23.40 -1.55
CA ILE A 8 -15.42 -24.08 -1.53
C ILE A 8 -14.85 -24.15 -2.96
N GLY A 9 -13.61 -23.68 -3.14
CA GLY A 9 -12.88 -23.54 -4.41
C GLY A 9 -13.15 -22.24 -5.19
N SER A 10 -13.85 -21.27 -4.63
CA SER A 10 -14.19 -20.01 -5.32
C SER A 10 -13.20 -18.89 -5.07
N LYS A 11 -13.08 -17.93 -6.00
CA LYS A 11 -12.31 -16.68 -5.80
C LYS A 11 -12.77 -15.88 -4.58
N LEU A 12 -14.04 -16.04 -4.18
CA LEU A 12 -14.57 -15.40 -2.97
C LEU A 12 -14.00 -16.06 -1.71
N GLU A 13 -13.81 -17.38 -1.72
CA GLU A 13 -13.12 -18.09 -0.63
C GLU A 13 -11.69 -17.58 -0.47
N ASP A 14 -10.94 -17.48 -1.58
CA ASP A 14 -9.56 -16.96 -1.55
C ASP A 14 -9.51 -15.53 -0.97
N ALA A 15 -10.43 -14.67 -1.39
CA ALA A 15 -10.51 -13.29 -0.91
C ALA A 15 -10.87 -13.20 0.58
N VAL A 16 -11.82 -14.03 1.04
CA VAL A 16 -12.22 -14.09 2.46
C VAL A 16 -11.07 -14.63 3.31
N ASN A 17 -10.45 -15.74 2.89
CA ASN A 17 -9.29 -16.32 3.57
C ASN A 17 -8.12 -15.33 3.63
N TYR A 18 -7.86 -14.60 2.54
CA TYR A 18 -6.87 -13.53 2.53
C TYR A 18 -7.19 -12.46 3.57
N ALA A 19 -8.42 -11.93 3.59
CA ALA A 19 -8.82 -10.89 4.54
C ALA A 19 -8.71 -11.34 6.00
N LEU A 20 -9.12 -12.58 6.29
CA LEU A 20 -9.00 -13.19 7.63
C LEU A 20 -7.53 -13.32 8.04
N ASN A 21 -6.65 -13.78 7.14
CA ASN A 21 -5.22 -13.87 7.41
C ASN A 21 -4.56 -12.49 7.65
N GLN A 22 -5.14 -11.41 7.12
CA GLN A 22 -4.66 -10.04 7.32
C GLN A 22 -5.28 -9.33 8.55
N GLU A 23 -6.19 -9.98 9.28
CA GLU A 23 -6.95 -9.37 10.38
C GLU A 23 -6.04 -8.66 11.41
N GLN A 24 -4.89 -9.26 11.75
CA GLN A 24 -3.93 -8.68 12.69
C GLN A 24 -3.43 -7.29 12.27
N TYR A 25 -3.26 -7.05 10.97
CA TYR A 25 -2.79 -5.78 10.42
C TYR A 25 -3.96 -4.81 10.25
N LEU A 26 -5.11 -5.30 9.77
CA LEU A 26 -6.32 -4.51 9.63
C LEU A 26 -6.82 -3.95 10.97
N ARG A 27 -6.54 -4.63 12.09
CA ARG A 27 -6.88 -4.18 13.44
C ARG A 27 -5.75 -3.40 14.14
N ALA A 28 -4.63 -3.12 13.47
CA ALA A 28 -3.48 -2.46 14.10
C ALA A 28 -3.83 -1.07 14.68
N PHE A 29 -4.74 -0.33 14.03
CA PHE A 29 -5.22 0.96 14.49
C PHE A 29 -5.91 0.90 15.87
N LEU A 30 -6.45 -0.26 16.27
CA LEU A 30 -7.07 -0.44 17.59
C LEU A 30 -6.03 -0.44 18.72
N LYS A 31 -4.78 -0.77 18.41
CA LYS A 31 -3.66 -0.82 19.37
C LYS A 31 -2.80 0.44 19.30
N ASN A 32 -2.65 1.01 18.11
CA ASN A 32 -1.79 2.17 17.85
C ASN A 32 -2.63 3.31 17.25
N GLY A 33 -2.93 4.35 18.04
CA GLY A 33 -3.74 5.49 17.61
C GLY A 33 -3.10 6.37 16.53
N GLU A 34 -1.81 6.20 16.27
CA GLU A 34 -1.09 6.87 15.18
C GLU A 34 -1.37 6.24 13.81
N VAL A 35 -1.89 5.01 13.77
CA VAL A 35 -2.22 4.31 12.54
C VAL A 35 -3.64 4.67 12.14
N GLU A 36 -3.81 5.29 10.97
CA GLU A 36 -5.13 5.56 10.43
C GLU A 36 -5.91 4.26 10.15
N ILE A 37 -7.23 4.30 10.35
CA ILE A 37 -8.13 3.19 9.99
C ILE A 37 -8.16 2.93 8.48
N SER A 38 -7.84 3.95 7.67
CA SER A 38 -7.81 3.87 6.22
C SER A 38 -6.37 3.86 5.71
N ASN A 39 -6.14 3.25 4.55
CA ASN A 39 -4.84 3.31 3.88
C ASN A 39 -4.65 4.57 3.01
N ASN A 40 -5.57 5.54 3.07
CA ASN A 40 -5.62 6.69 2.15
C ASN A 40 -4.30 7.47 2.13
N PHE A 41 -3.67 7.66 3.29
CA PHE A 41 -2.35 8.29 3.39
C PHE A 41 -1.29 7.53 2.58
N ALA A 42 -1.19 6.21 2.77
CA ALA A 42 -0.23 5.37 2.05
C ALA A 42 -0.51 5.34 0.53
N GLU A 43 -1.78 5.27 0.13
CA GLU A 43 -2.17 5.34 -1.29
C GLU A 43 -1.84 6.69 -1.92
N ASN A 44 -2.03 7.79 -1.19
CA ASN A 44 -1.67 9.12 -1.64
C ASN A 44 -0.15 9.27 -1.81
N ALA A 45 0.64 8.72 -0.87
CA ALA A 45 2.10 8.77 -0.92
C ALA A 45 2.69 7.98 -2.11
N ILE A 46 2.11 6.82 -2.47
CA ILE A 46 2.60 6.01 -3.61
C ILE A 46 2.10 6.53 -4.97
N ARG A 47 0.98 7.28 -5.02
CA ARG A 47 0.34 7.71 -6.28
C ARG A 47 1.29 8.45 -7.25
N PRO A 48 2.12 9.41 -6.83
CA PRO A 48 3.06 10.10 -7.71
C PRO A 48 4.06 9.15 -8.39
N PHE A 49 4.52 8.14 -7.66
CA PHE A 49 5.44 7.12 -8.20
C PHE A 49 4.75 6.25 -9.27
N VAL A 50 3.52 5.81 -9.02
CA VAL A 50 2.75 4.99 -9.98
C VAL A 50 2.47 5.76 -11.27
N ILE A 51 2.12 7.05 -11.16
CA ILE A 51 1.92 7.93 -12.33
C ILE A 51 3.23 8.12 -13.09
N GLY A 52 4.34 8.38 -12.39
CA GLY A 52 5.67 8.51 -13.00
C GLY A 52 6.11 7.26 -13.75
N ARG A 53 5.92 6.08 -13.14
CA ARG A 53 6.24 4.77 -13.77
C ARG A 53 5.53 4.58 -15.11
N LYS A 54 4.27 5.01 -15.23
CA LYS A 54 3.51 4.94 -16.48
C LYS A 54 4.15 5.78 -17.61
N ASN A 55 4.87 6.84 -17.27
CA ASN A 55 5.58 7.70 -18.23
C ASN A 55 7.00 7.19 -18.55
N TRP A 56 7.57 6.31 -17.72
CA TRP A 56 8.91 5.76 -17.88
C TRP A 56 8.88 4.29 -18.35
N LEU A 57 8.09 4.01 -19.39
CA LEU A 57 7.88 2.66 -19.93
C LEU A 57 9.18 1.94 -20.33
N PHE A 58 10.25 2.68 -20.60
CA PHE A 58 11.56 2.14 -20.99
C PHE A 58 12.55 1.94 -19.82
N SER A 59 12.20 2.37 -18.60
CA SER A 59 13.02 2.19 -17.40
C SER A 59 12.59 0.95 -16.64
N ASP A 60 12.89 -0.24 -17.18
CA ASP A 60 12.43 -1.53 -16.63
C ASP A 60 13.54 -2.37 -15.96
N THR A 61 14.63 -1.74 -15.54
CA THR A 61 15.69 -2.46 -14.82
C THR A 61 15.39 -2.51 -13.33
N VAL A 62 15.66 -3.65 -12.69
CA VAL A 62 15.53 -3.82 -11.23
C VAL A 62 16.36 -2.78 -10.47
N LYS A 63 17.56 -2.46 -10.98
CA LYS A 63 18.41 -1.40 -10.41
C LYS A 63 17.75 -0.03 -10.50
N GLY A 64 17.19 0.33 -11.66
CA GLY A 64 16.48 1.60 -11.85
C GLY A 64 15.24 1.72 -10.96
N ALA A 65 14.46 0.64 -10.83
CA ALA A 65 13.32 0.60 -9.92
C ALA A 65 13.73 0.80 -8.46
N LYS A 66 14.82 0.15 -8.01
CA LYS A 66 15.36 0.31 -6.66
C LYS A 66 15.86 1.72 -6.39
N SER A 67 16.63 2.31 -7.32
CA SER A 67 17.10 3.69 -7.19
C SER A 67 15.94 4.68 -7.13
N SER A 68 14.93 4.51 -7.98
CA SER A 68 13.74 5.36 -7.99
C SER A 68 12.97 5.25 -6.67
N ALA A 69 12.77 4.03 -6.16
CA ALA A 69 12.10 3.82 -4.88
C ALA A 69 12.83 4.53 -3.72
N ILE A 70 14.16 4.51 -3.69
CA ILE A 70 14.96 5.22 -2.68
C ILE A 70 14.72 6.73 -2.76
N ILE A 71 14.82 7.32 -3.96
CA ILE A 71 14.64 8.77 -4.15
C ILE A 71 13.22 9.21 -3.76
N TYR A 72 12.18 8.50 -4.22
CA TYR A 72 10.81 8.81 -3.83
C TYR A 72 10.60 8.66 -2.32
N SER A 73 11.21 7.66 -1.68
CA SER A 73 11.11 7.49 -0.23
C SER A 73 11.73 8.67 0.52
N LEU A 74 12.86 9.19 0.05
CA LEU A 74 13.50 10.39 0.62
C LEU A 74 12.63 11.63 0.46
N ILE A 75 12.07 11.84 -0.74
CA ILE A 75 11.19 12.98 -1.04
C ILE A 75 9.93 12.94 -0.18
N GLU A 76 9.25 11.79 -0.12
CA GLU A 76 8.03 11.65 0.70
C GLU A 76 8.33 11.79 2.19
N THR A 77 9.50 11.34 2.66
CA THR A 77 9.96 11.57 4.03
C THR A 77 10.20 13.06 4.30
N ALA A 78 10.83 13.79 3.39
CA ALA A 78 11.06 15.23 3.53
C ALA A 78 9.72 16.00 3.62
N LYS A 79 8.77 15.70 2.72
CA LYS A 79 7.42 16.26 2.75
C LYS A 79 6.69 15.96 4.06
N ALA A 80 6.77 14.72 4.55
CA ALA A 80 6.16 14.33 5.82
C ALA A 80 6.72 15.08 7.03
N ASN A 81 7.97 15.56 6.94
CA ASN A 81 8.61 16.39 7.97
C ASN A 81 8.49 17.91 7.71
N GLY A 82 7.69 18.33 6.72
CA GLY A 82 7.49 19.75 6.39
C GLY A 82 8.72 20.43 5.76
N ILE A 83 9.65 19.65 5.22
CA ILE A 83 10.84 20.15 4.52
C ILE A 83 10.49 20.25 3.03
N GLU A 84 10.78 21.40 2.41
CA GLU A 84 10.68 21.57 0.96
C GLU A 84 11.77 20.71 0.27
N PRO A 85 11.40 19.65 -0.48
CA PRO A 85 12.35 18.72 -1.07
C PRO A 85 12.94 19.20 -2.40
#